data_AF-A0A024U6L3-F1
#
_entry.id   AF-A0A024U6L3-F1
#
_cell.length_a   1.000
_cell.length_b   1.000
_cell.length_c   1.000
_cell.angle_alpha   90.00
_cell.angle_beta   90.00
_cell.angle_gamma   90.00
#
_symmetry.space_group_name_H-M   'P 1'
#
loop_
_entity.id
_entity.type
_entity.pdbx_description
1 polymer ?
#
loop_
_entity_poly.entity_id
_entity_poly.type
_entity_poly.pdbx_seq_one_letter_code
_entity_poly.pdbx_strand_id
1 'polypeptide(L)'
;MWRIVEWITHSAIRPPGVALSFRVQVATTVLSVVILLVFYVGAISKVDYGLWVKQQDWEWKDGAPGLVNGFSFAMWFFLGIEELPLAIEDTIDPHVNMPKGLLSSIATLLVLAFATSFFNTAIAPGAAAIFASASPLLDGYKTIFGDNSVTSGFSWLLIVGLLASFHSFIYCMGRLVMAMARDGFLPSMLAKVHPVRQTPTVGILVGSVLGLVTVIIMYYAIGFVRLGAVLINLALLGALISYAFQLASFLALRIREPDLLRPYKSPFGVPGAILCLVLVAYAVFTIIHQGSASTDFLVSIVIAAIYFVVGAVWFVGFARHHIHPLRLLHDGYVHVESPAAKGTTV
;
A
#
# COMPACT_ATOMS: atom_id res chain seq x y z
N MET A 1 15.38 13.04 4.10
CA MET A 1 15.55 13.49 5.50
C MET A 1 14.57 12.79 6.45
N TRP A 2 13.25 12.85 6.22
CA TRP A 2 12.23 12.26 7.11
C TRP A 2 12.32 10.73 7.32
N ARG A 3 12.60 9.93 6.28
CA ARG A 3 12.75 8.46 6.41
C ARG A 3 13.92 8.03 7.31
N ILE A 4 14.98 8.85 7.39
CA ILE A 4 16.10 8.64 8.30
C ILE A 4 15.69 9.04 9.72
N VAL A 5 14.94 10.12 9.89
CA VAL A 5 14.37 10.50 11.19
C VAL A 5 13.44 9.41 11.70
N GLU A 6 12.58 8.85 10.86
CA GLU A 6 11.72 7.71 11.19
C GLU A 6 12.51 6.45 11.55
N TRP A 7 13.52 6.09 10.76
CA TRP A 7 14.42 4.99 11.09
C TRP A 7 15.16 5.23 12.40
N ILE A 8 15.63 6.45 12.66
CA ILE A 8 16.25 6.86 13.92
C ILE A 8 15.21 6.74 15.04
N THR A 9 13.99 7.24 14.91
CA THR A 9 12.95 7.04 15.94
C THR A 9 12.60 5.57 16.11
N HIS A 10 12.49 4.77 15.06
CA HIS A 10 12.18 3.34 15.16
C HIS A 10 13.33 2.54 15.79
N SER A 11 14.56 3.01 15.61
CA SER A 11 15.78 2.41 16.18
C SER A 11 16.10 2.92 17.59
N ALA A 12 15.79 4.19 17.88
CA ALA A 12 16.14 4.95 19.09
C ALA A 12 15.01 5.03 20.12
N ILE A 13 13.73 5.03 19.70
CA ILE A 13 12.64 4.62 20.59
C ILE A 13 12.98 3.18 20.91
N ARG A 14 13.31 2.89 22.17
CA ARG A 14 13.49 1.55 22.69
C ARG A 14 12.06 0.99 22.84
N PRO A 15 11.43 0.32 21.85
CA PRO A 15 10.06 -0.10 22.03
C PRO A 15 10.13 -1.41 22.82
N PRO A 16 9.30 -1.59 23.85
CA PRO A 16 9.06 -2.88 24.43
C PRO A 16 8.29 -3.71 23.39
N GLY A 17 9.04 -4.44 22.54
CA GLY A 17 8.48 -5.37 21.55
C GLY A 17 7.68 -4.73 20.40
N VAL A 18 7.38 -5.56 19.39
CA VAL A 18 6.55 -5.23 18.21
C VAL A 18 5.13 -4.77 18.62
N ALA A 19 4.67 -5.19 19.80
CA ALA A 19 3.35 -4.84 20.32
C ALA A 19 3.14 -3.33 20.57
N LEU A 20 4.16 -2.59 21.02
CA LEU A 20 4.01 -1.14 21.19
C LEU A 20 3.82 -0.43 19.83
N SER A 21 4.60 -0.84 18.83
CA SER A 21 4.51 -0.32 17.46
C SER A 21 3.09 -0.48 16.91
N PHE A 22 2.48 -1.66 17.06
CA PHE A 22 1.10 -1.89 16.66
C PHE A 22 0.09 -1.05 17.45
N ARG A 23 0.29 -0.84 18.76
CA ARG A 23 -0.60 0.03 19.56
C ARG A 23 -0.55 1.49 19.09
N VAL A 24 0.65 2.00 18.81
CA VAL A 24 0.83 3.35 18.25
C VAL A 24 0.15 3.43 16.88
N GLN A 25 0.36 2.42 16.01
CA GLN A 25 -0.26 2.33 14.70
C GLN A 25 -1.79 2.37 14.78
N VAL A 26 -2.39 1.62 15.70
CA VAL A 26 -3.85 1.61 15.89
C VAL A 26 -4.32 2.98 16.38
N ALA A 27 -3.64 3.58 17.35
CA ALA A 27 -4.02 4.89 17.89
C ALA A 27 -3.98 5.99 16.81
N THR A 28 -2.94 6.04 16.00
CA THR A 28 -2.80 7.03 14.92
C THR A 28 -3.79 6.77 13.77
N THR A 29 -4.08 5.51 13.46
CA THR A 29 -5.10 5.15 12.46
C THR A 29 -6.49 5.55 12.93
N VAL A 30 -6.86 5.22 14.17
CA VAL A 30 -8.16 5.62 14.76
C VAL A 30 -8.29 7.14 14.77
N LEU A 31 -7.25 7.86 15.15
CA LEU A 31 -7.25 9.33 15.09
C LEU A 31 -7.50 9.83 13.67
N SER A 32 -6.84 9.25 12.66
CA SER A 32 -7.01 9.61 11.25
C SER A 32 -8.45 9.36 10.77
N VAL A 33 -9.04 8.24 11.17
CA VAL A 33 -10.45 7.94 10.86
C VAL A 33 -11.38 8.94 11.55
N VAL A 34 -11.15 9.27 12.83
CA VAL A 34 -11.96 10.26 13.57
C VAL A 34 -11.91 11.61 12.88
N ILE A 35 -10.74 12.05 12.42
CA ILE A 35 -10.57 13.29 11.65
C ILE A 35 -11.49 13.24 10.42
N LEU A 36 -11.41 12.20 9.60
CA LEU A 36 -12.29 12.04 8.43
C LEU A 36 -13.78 12.04 8.79
N LEU A 37 -14.18 11.38 9.88
CA LEU A 37 -15.57 11.37 10.32
C LEU A 37 -16.06 12.77 10.72
N VAL A 38 -15.23 13.56 11.42
CA VAL A 38 -15.53 14.97 11.75
C VAL A 38 -15.70 15.79 10.47
N PHE A 39 -14.86 15.56 9.46
CA PHE A 39 -15.02 16.18 8.15
C PHE A 39 -16.38 15.83 7.52
N TYR A 40 -16.75 14.55 7.45
CA TYR A 40 -18.01 14.13 6.82
C TYR A 40 -19.24 14.71 7.54
N VAL A 41 -19.25 14.66 8.86
CA VAL A 41 -20.37 15.20 9.67
C VAL A 41 -20.50 16.71 9.46
N GLY A 42 -19.37 17.44 9.42
CA GLY A 42 -19.37 18.87 9.15
C GLY A 42 -19.73 19.22 7.70
N ALA A 43 -19.43 18.34 6.74
CA ALA A 43 -19.71 18.52 5.33
C ALA A 43 -21.19 18.29 4.99
N ILE A 44 -21.88 17.37 5.69
CA ILE A 44 -23.27 16.96 5.39
C ILE A 44 -24.22 18.14 5.17
N SER A 45 -24.15 19.19 6.00
CA SER A 45 -25.04 20.35 5.90
C SER A 45 -24.67 21.32 4.78
N LYS A 46 -23.50 21.16 4.17
CA LYS A 46 -22.94 22.03 3.12
C LYS A 46 -22.92 21.37 1.74
N VAL A 47 -23.36 20.11 1.64
CA VAL A 47 -23.41 19.37 0.37
C VAL A 47 -24.41 20.00 -0.57
N ASP A 48 -23.95 20.40 -1.74
CA ASP A 48 -24.79 20.76 -2.88
C ASP A 48 -24.17 20.18 -4.15
N TYR A 49 -24.54 18.94 -4.46
CA TYR A 49 -24.06 18.24 -5.65
C TYR A 49 -24.50 18.92 -6.95
N GLY A 50 -25.66 19.58 -6.94
CA GLY A 50 -26.18 20.29 -8.10
C GLY A 50 -25.29 21.46 -8.47
N LEU A 51 -24.96 22.30 -7.48
CA LEU A 51 -24.11 23.48 -7.64
C LEU A 51 -22.64 23.11 -7.89
N TRP A 52 -22.07 22.23 -7.07
CA TRP A 52 -20.62 22.00 -7.01
C TRP A 52 -20.11 20.93 -7.98
N VAL A 53 -21.00 20.10 -8.56
CA VAL A 53 -20.62 19.04 -9.50
C VAL A 53 -21.38 19.15 -10.82
N LYS A 54 -22.72 19.16 -10.80
CA LYS A 54 -23.52 19.13 -12.04
C LYS A 54 -23.41 20.43 -12.85
N GLN A 55 -23.64 21.58 -12.21
CA GLN A 55 -23.60 22.88 -12.88
C GLN A 55 -22.19 23.24 -13.39
N GLN A 56 -21.15 22.63 -12.81
CA GLN A 56 -19.77 22.78 -13.25
C GLN A 56 -19.38 21.79 -14.37
N ASP A 57 -20.26 20.89 -14.79
CA ASP A 57 -20.02 19.83 -15.78
C ASP A 57 -18.93 18.81 -15.34
N TRP A 58 -18.93 18.44 -14.05
CA TRP A 58 -17.96 17.49 -13.47
C TRP A 58 -18.54 16.09 -13.16
N GLU A 59 -19.86 15.86 -13.32
CA GLU A 59 -20.48 14.56 -13.05
C GLU A 59 -19.98 13.45 -13.99
N TRP A 60 -19.77 13.78 -15.26
CA TRP A 60 -19.30 12.85 -16.29
C TRP A 60 -18.30 13.52 -17.24
N LYS A 61 -17.37 14.28 -16.66
CA LYS A 61 -16.37 15.05 -17.41
C LYS A 61 -15.63 14.14 -18.40
N ASP A 62 -15.61 14.55 -19.67
CA ASP A 62 -14.96 13.85 -20.79
C ASP A 62 -15.51 12.45 -21.11
N GLY A 63 -16.68 12.08 -20.56
CA GLY A 63 -17.37 10.85 -20.94
C GLY A 63 -16.64 9.56 -20.58
N ALA A 64 -16.75 8.56 -21.45
CA ALA A 64 -16.02 7.29 -21.32
C ALA A 64 -14.48 7.48 -21.28
N PRO A 65 -13.86 8.37 -22.09
CA PRO A 65 -12.44 8.72 -21.93
C PRO A 65 -12.07 9.22 -20.52
N GLY A 66 -12.93 10.02 -19.89
CA GLY A 66 -12.74 10.47 -18.50
C GLY A 66 -12.67 9.31 -17.50
N LEU A 67 -13.55 8.31 -17.67
CA LEU A 67 -13.54 7.09 -16.85
C LEU A 67 -12.23 6.30 -16.99
N VAL A 68 -11.71 6.17 -18.22
CA VAL A 68 -10.43 5.49 -18.49
C VAL A 68 -9.28 6.20 -17.76
N ASN A 69 -9.23 7.53 -17.84
CA ASN A 69 -8.17 8.32 -17.22
C ASN A 69 -8.29 8.34 -15.68
N GLY A 70 -9.51 8.43 -15.15
CA GLY A 70 -9.78 8.44 -13.71
C GLY A 70 -9.51 7.09 -13.04
N PHE A 71 -9.57 5.98 -13.77
CA PHE A 71 -9.42 4.63 -13.21
C PHE A 71 -8.09 4.43 -12.46
N SER A 72 -6.96 4.86 -13.06
CA SER A 72 -5.65 4.71 -12.42
C SER A 72 -5.50 5.53 -11.15
N PHE A 73 -6.08 6.73 -11.12
CA PHE A 73 -6.09 7.58 -9.92
C PHE A 73 -7.01 7.02 -8.83
N ALA A 74 -8.16 6.47 -9.20
CA ALA A 74 -9.09 5.84 -8.26
C ALA A 74 -8.45 4.64 -7.55
N MET A 75 -7.63 3.84 -8.25
CA MET A 75 -6.90 2.72 -7.63
C MET A 75 -5.97 3.15 -6.49
N TRP A 76 -5.46 4.39 -6.51
CA TRP A 76 -4.56 4.87 -5.47
C TRP A 76 -5.20 4.88 -4.08
N PHE A 77 -6.52 5.06 -3.99
CA PHE A 77 -7.25 4.95 -2.72
C PHE A 77 -7.17 3.57 -2.08
N PHE A 78 -6.85 2.53 -2.87
CA PHE A 78 -6.93 1.14 -2.45
C PHE A 78 -5.57 0.44 -2.37
N LEU A 79 -4.50 1.11 -2.81
CA LEU A 79 -3.15 0.58 -2.79
C LEU A 79 -2.64 0.46 -1.35
N GLY A 80 -1.97 -0.66 -1.04
CA GLY A 80 -1.40 -0.93 0.28
C GLY A 80 -2.18 -1.96 1.10
N ILE A 81 -3.36 -2.39 0.68
CA ILE A 81 -4.11 -3.43 1.39
C ILE A 81 -3.42 -4.81 1.33
N GLU A 82 -2.57 -5.02 0.33
CA GLU A 82 -1.72 -6.20 0.17
C GLU A 82 -0.64 -6.34 1.24
N GLU A 83 -0.45 -5.33 2.08
CA GLU A 83 0.49 -5.37 3.19
C GLU A 83 0.04 -6.29 4.33
N LEU A 84 -1.27 -6.43 4.52
CA LEU A 84 -1.86 -7.22 5.62
C LEU A 84 -1.29 -8.65 5.67
N PRO A 85 -1.26 -9.44 4.57
CA PRO A 85 -0.63 -10.75 4.53
C PRO A 85 0.83 -10.81 4.99
N LEU A 86 1.60 -9.73 4.89
CA LEU A 86 3.00 -9.71 5.32
C LEU A 86 3.15 -9.72 6.85
N ALA A 87 2.07 -9.41 7.59
CA ALA A 87 2.00 -9.47 9.04
C ALA A 87 1.51 -10.82 9.57
N ILE A 88 1.33 -11.83 8.71
CA ILE A 88 0.72 -13.11 9.10
C ILE A 88 1.51 -13.85 10.19
N GLU A 89 2.84 -13.77 10.18
CA GLU A 89 3.71 -14.40 11.19
C GLU A 89 3.50 -13.80 12.60
N ASP A 90 3.10 -12.54 12.69
CA ASP A 90 2.86 -11.83 13.95
C ASP A 90 1.36 -11.82 14.32
N THR A 91 0.51 -12.45 13.52
CA THR A 91 -0.94 -12.47 13.73
C THR A 91 -1.34 -13.60 14.67
N ILE A 92 -2.08 -13.25 15.73
CA ILE A 92 -2.69 -14.23 16.63
C ILE A 92 -3.79 -14.98 15.86
N ASP A 93 -3.75 -16.31 15.83
CA ASP A 93 -4.70 -17.16 15.09
C ASP A 93 -4.96 -16.69 13.63
N PRO A 94 -3.96 -16.84 12.74
CA PRO A 94 -4.02 -16.28 11.40
C PRO A 94 -5.15 -16.88 10.56
N HIS A 95 -5.57 -18.12 10.81
CA HIS A 95 -6.64 -18.78 10.05
C HIS A 95 -7.98 -18.07 10.18
N VAL A 96 -8.25 -17.48 11.35
CA VAL A 96 -9.50 -16.78 11.64
C VAL A 96 -9.35 -15.27 11.47
N ASN A 97 -8.23 -14.70 11.94
CA ASN A 97 -8.07 -13.25 12.02
C ASN A 97 -7.59 -12.62 10.72
N MET A 98 -6.83 -13.33 9.88
CA MET A 98 -6.40 -12.78 8.58
C MET A 98 -7.58 -12.52 7.63
N PRO A 99 -8.52 -13.47 7.41
CA PRO A 99 -9.65 -13.20 6.53
C PRO A 99 -10.56 -12.09 7.05
N LYS A 100 -10.80 -12.06 8.37
CA LYS A 100 -11.59 -11.00 9.03
C LYS A 100 -10.94 -9.64 8.88
N GLY A 101 -9.64 -9.55 9.13
CA GLY A 101 -8.85 -8.33 9.00
C GLY A 101 -8.83 -7.80 7.57
N LEU A 102 -8.67 -8.68 6.57
CA LEU A 102 -8.66 -8.29 5.17
C LEU A 102 -10.04 -7.76 4.73
N LEU A 103 -11.12 -8.48 5.05
CA LEU A 103 -12.49 -8.07 4.66
C LEU A 103 -12.93 -6.78 5.36
N SER A 104 -12.63 -6.62 6.66
CA SER A 104 -12.94 -5.40 7.38
C SER A 104 -12.15 -4.20 6.83
N SER A 105 -10.87 -4.39 6.52
CA SER A 105 -10.04 -3.35 5.91
C SER A 105 -10.58 -2.92 4.54
N ILE A 106 -10.96 -3.87 3.68
CA ILE A 106 -11.57 -3.56 2.37
C ILE A 106 -12.85 -2.75 2.56
N ALA A 107 -13.74 -3.18 3.45
CA ALA A 107 -15.02 -2.52 3.69
C ALA A 107 -14.82 -1.09 4.24
N THR A 108 -13.97 -0.93 5.24
CA THR A 108 -13.66 0.39 5.82
C THR A 108 -13.03 1.31 4.78
N LEU A 109 -12.09 0.80 3.98
CA LEU A 109 -11.41 1.59 2.96
C LEU A 109 -12.36 2.04 1.86
N LEU A 110 -13.25 1.16 1.38
CA LEU A 110 -14.29 1.52 0.40
C LEU A 110 -15.18 2.65 0.90
N VAL A 111 -15.67 2.55 2.13
CA VAL A 111 -16.55 3.57 2.73
C VAL A 111 -15.81 4.90 2.88
N LEU A 112 -14.60 4.89 3.45
CA LEU A 112 -13.84 6.11 3.69
C LEU A 112 -13.35 6.77 2.39
N ALA A 113 -12.89 5.99 1.41
CA ALA A 113 -12.44 6.51 0.13
C ALA A 113 -13.60 7.17 -0.64
N PHE A 114 -14.73 6.48 -0.74
CA PHE A 114 -15.91 7.02 -1.42
C PHE A 114 -16.44 8.27 -0.70
N ALA A 115 -16.58 8.22 0.63
CA ALA A 115 -17.03 9.36 1.42
C ALA A 115 -16.09 10.56 1.27
N THR A 116 -14.78 10.35 1.34
CA THR A 116 -13.78 11.42 1.13
C THR A 116 -13.93 12.04 -0.26
N SER A 117 -13.96 11.21 -1.31
CA SER A 117 -14.10 11.71 -2.68
C SER A 117 -15.41 12.47 -2.88
N PHE A 118 -16.51 11.94 -2.37
CA PHE A 118 -17.84 12.55 -2.52
C PHE A 118 -17.95 13.86 -1.74
N PHE A 119 -17.72 13.84 -0.42
CA PHE A 119 -17.90 15.03 0.41
C PHE A 119 -16.95 16.16 0.02
N ASN A 120 -15.73 15.85 -0.41
CA ASN A 120 -14.78 16.88 -0.77
C ASN A 120 -15.12 17.56 -2.10
N THR A 121 -15.71 16.83 -3.05
CA THR A 121 -16.11 17.39 -4.36
C THR A 121 -17.49 18.04 -4.34
N ALA A 122 -18.37 17.64 -3.44
CA ALA A 122 -19.76 18.09 -3.37
C ALA A 122 -20.00 19.32 -2.47
N ILE A 123 -18.94 19.92 -1.91
CA ILE A 123 -18.98 21.17 -1.13
C ILE A 123 -18.09 22.22 -1.81
N ALA A 124 -18.25 23.50 -1.43
CA ALA A 124 -17.35 24.55 -1.91
C ALA A 124 -15.88 24.20 -1.62
N PRO A 125 -14.92 24.47 -2.53
CA PRO A 125 -15.07 25.21 -3.80
C PRO A 125 -15.57 24.37 -5.00
N GLY A 126 -15.88 23.08 -4.79
CA GLY A 126 -16.42 22.16 -5.79
C GLY A 126 -15.38 21.34 -6.53
N ALA A 127 -15.87 20.40 -7.35
CA ALA A 127 -15.03 19.41 -8.02
C ALA A 127 -13.91 20.03 -8.87
N ALA A 128 -14.19 21.13 -9.57
CA ALA A 128 -13.22 21.80 -10.44
C ALA A 128 -12.01 22.34 -9.68
N ALA A 129 -12.26 23.03 -8.56
CA ALA A 129 -11.22 23.63 -7.75
C ALA A 129 -10.45 22.55 -6.98
N ILE A 130 -11.15 21.52 -6.50
CA ILE A 130 -10.53 20.38 -5.81
C ILE A 130 -9.59 19.59 -6.72
N PHE A 131 -9.93 19.42 -8.00
CA PHE A 131 -9.04 18.79 -8.98
C PHE A 131 -7.69 19.50 -9.12
N ALA A 132 -7.68 20.83 -9.03
CA ALA A 132 -6.46 21.64 -9.11
C ALA A 132 -5.74 21.83 -7.76
N SER A 133 -6.33 21.36 -6.66
CA SER A 133 -5.81 21.60 -5.32
C SER A 133 -4.65 20.67 -4.97
N ALA A 134 -3.60 21.24 -4.37
CA ALA A 134 -2.50 20.49 -3.77
C ALA A 134 -2.85 19.89 -2.40
N SER A 135 -3.92 20.36 -1.75
CA SER A 135 -4.37 19.85 -0.46
C SER A 135 -5.90 19.78 -0.38
N PRO A 136 -6.53 18.92 -1.21
CA PRO A 136 -7.98 18.86 -1.34
C PRO A 136 -8.74 18.78 -0.02
N LEU A 137 -8.29 17.91 0.89
CA LEU A 137 -8.99 17.66 2.14
C LEU A 137 -8.96 18.92 3.05
N LEU A 138 -7.83 19.64 3.07
CA LEU A 138 -7.70 20.87 3.85
C LEU A 138 -8.64 21.96 3.33
N ASP A 139 -8.79 22.07 2.01
CA ASP A 139 -9.73 23.03 1.41
C ASP A 139 -11.17 22.74 1.82
N GLY A 140 -11.57 21.46 1.85
CA GLY A 140 -12.85 21.05 2.41
C GLY A 140 -13.01 21.44 3.88
N TYR A 141 -11.97 21.27 4.70
CA TYR A 141 -11.99 21.71 6.11
C TYR A 141 -12.17 23.22 6.25
N LYS A 142 -11.49 24.02 5.42
CA LYS A 142 -11.63 25.48 5.40
C LYS A 142 -13.06 25.90 5.04
N THR A 143 -13.71 25.18 4.13
CA THR A 143 -15.12 25.41 3.84
C THR A 143 -16.02 25.12 5.03
N ILE A 144 -15.73 24.09 5.83
CA ILE A 144 -16.56 23.68 6.97
C ILE A 144 -16.36 24.59 8.18
N PHE A 145 -15.12 24.81 8.59
CA PHE A 145 -14.75 25.47 9.85
C PHE A 145 -14.23 26.91 9.68
N GLY A 146 -14.18 27.41 8.44
CA GLY A 146 -13.63 28.71 8.08
C GLY A 146 -12.12 28.68 7.87
N ASP A 147 -11.60 29.61 7.07
CA ASP A 147 -10.16 29.75 6.85
C ASP A 147 -9.51 30.58 7.98
N ASN A 148 -9.13 29.91 9.06
CA ASN A 148 -8.48 30.50 10.22
C ASN A 148 -7.26 29.67 10.66
N SER A 149 -6.53 30.17 11.66
CA SER A 149 -5.33 29.50 12.19
C SER A 149 -5.61 28.13 12.79
N VAL A 150 -6.80 27.92 13.37
CA VAL A 150 -7.22 26.62 13.91
C VAL A 150 -7.43 25.61 12.79
N THR A 151 -8.15 25.99 11.73
CA THR A 151 -8.39 25.13 10.55
C THR A 151 -7.09 24.83 9.81
N SER A 152 -6.21 25.82 9.67
CA SER A 152 -4.86 25.60 9.13
C SER A 152 -4.05 24.63 10.01
N GLY A 153 -4.28 24.64 11.31
CA GLY A 153 -3.73 23.69 12.28
C GLY A 153 -4.14 22.23 12.04
N PHE A 154 -5.31 21.96 11.44
CA PHE A 154 -5.71 20.60 11.07
C PHE A 154 -4.75 19.95 10.07
N SER A 155 -4.00 20.74 9.29
CA SER A 155 -2.95 20.22 8.42
C SER A 155 -1.93 19.38 9.18
N TRP A 156 -1.62 19.74 10.44
CA TRP A 156 -0.73 18.96 11.30
C TRP A 156 -1.34 17.62 11.71
N LEU A 157 -2.66 17.57 11.90
CA LEU A 157 -3.37 16.32 12.18
C LEU A 157 -3.41 15.41 10.95
N LEU A 158 -3.52 15.96 9.74
CA LEU A 158 -3.42 15.19 8.50
C LEU A 158 -2.04 14.52 8.36
N ILE A 159 -0.97 15.21 8.78
CA ILE A 159 0.38 14.64 8.78
C ILE A 159 0.46 13.39 9.68
N VAL A 160 -0.25 13.35 10.81
CA VAL A 160 -0.25 12.17 11.69
C VAL A 160 -0.73 10.91 10.97
N GLY A 161 -1.72 11.04 10.08
CA GLY A 161 -2.18 9.93 9.24
C GLY A 161 -1.12 9.45 8.25
N LEU A 162 -0.35 10.38 7.66
CA LEU A 162 0.80 10.01 6.83
C LEU A 162 1.86 9.24 7.63
N LEU A 163 2.12 9.61 8.88
CA LEU A 163 3.08 8.91 9.74
C LEU A 163 2.66 7.48 10.06
N ALA A 164 1.37 7.25 10.30
CA ALA A 164 0.83 5.91 10.48
C ALA A 164 1.07 5.05 9.23
N SER A 165 0.80 5.60 8.04
CA SER A 165 1.04 4.89 6.79
C SER A 165 2.52 4.54 6.62
N PHE A 166 3.43 5.50 6.80
CA PHE A 166 4.87 5.25 6.69
C PHE A 166 5.37 4.14 7.62
N HIS A 167 4.88 4.12 8.86
CA HIS A 167 5.23 3.08 9.82
C HIS A 167 4.84 1.67 9.33
N SER A 168 3.62 1.52 8.79
CA SER A 168 3.15 0.26 8.20
C SER A 168 4.06 -0.21 7.05
N PHE A 169 4.32 0.68 6.09
CA PHE A 169 5.16 0.37 4.93
C PHE A 169 6.57 -0.07 5.33
N ILE A 170 7.17 0.56 6.35
CA ILE A 170 8.52 0.19 6.83
C ILE A 170 8.51 -1.21 7.46
N TYR A 171 7.48 -1.52 8.27
CA TYR A 171 7.32 -2.84 8.87
C TYR A 171 7.17 -3.92 7.78
N CYS A 172 6.25 -3.70 6.83
CA CYS A 172 5.96 -4.62 5.74
C CYS A 172 7.16 -4.83 4.81
N MET A 173 7.85 -3.75 4.44
CA MET A 173 9.08 -3.81 3.65
C MET A 173 10.15 -4.65 4.35
N GLY A 174 10.33 -4.48 5.67
CA GLY A 174 11.27 -5.28 6.45
C GLY A 174 10.96 -6.78 6.37
N ARG A 175 9.70 -7.16 6.57
CA ARG A 175 9.24 -8.56 6.48
C ARG A 175 9.40 -9.13 5.07
N LEU A 176 9.05 -8.37 4.04
CA LEU A 176 9.20 -8.78 2.65
C LEU A 176 10.68 -9.03 2.28
N VAL A 177 11.58 -8.10 2.62
CA VAL A 177 13.02 -8.24 2.36
C VAL A 177 13.59 -9.44 3.12
N MET A 178 13.17 -9.65 4.37
CA MET A 178 13.58 -10.80 5.16
C MET A 178 13.16 -12.12 4.51
N ALA A 179 11.90 -12.23 4.08
CA ALA A 179 11.38 -13.42 3.41
C ALA A 179 12.13 -13.71 2.11
N MET A 180 12.31 -12.70 1.25
CA MET A 180 13.08 -12.82 0.00
C MET A 180 14.54 -13.25 0.24
N ALA A 181 15.17 -12.74 1.30
CA ALA A 181 16.55 -13.10 1.64
C ALA A 181 16.66 -14.52 2.23
N ARG A 182 15.65 -14.99 2.97
CA ARG A 182 15.57 -16.39 3.45
C ARG A 182 15.43 -17.38 2.30
N ASP A 183 14.68 -17.00 1.27
CA ASP A 183 14.47 -17.83 0.08
C ASP A 183 15.64 -17.78 -0.93
N GLY A 184 16.67 -16.97 -0.64
CA GLY A 184 17.88 -16.86 -1.48
C GLY A 184 17.76 -15.88 -2.65
N PHE A 185 16.68 -15.09 -2.75
CA PHE A 185 16.54 -14.06 -3.77
C PHE A 185 17.41 -12.83 -3.50
N LEU A 186 17.74 -12.59 -2.22
CA LEU A 186 18.57 -11.49 -1.75
C LEU A 186 19.73 -12.01 -0.87
N PRO A 187 20.79 -11.22 -0.64
CA PRO A 187 21.90 -11.66 0.20
C PRO A 187 21.44 -12.01 1.62
N SER A 188 21.93 -13.12 2.17
CA SER A 188 21.51 -13.68 3.46
C SER A 188 21.66 -12.73 4.66
N MET A 189 22.53 -11.71 4.55
CA MET A 189 22.67 -10.66 5.56
C MET A 189 21.36 -9.90 5.80
N LEU A 190 20.50 -9.77 4.78
CA LEU A 190 19.23 -9.07 4.87
C LEU A 190 18.15 -9.88 5.61
N ALA A 191 18.33 -11.20 5.74
CA ALA A 191 17.45 -12.06 6.53
C ALA A 191 17.71 -11.99 8.05
N LYS A 192 18.79 -11.30 8.48
CA LYS A 192 19.16 -11.22 9.89
C LYS A 192 18.14 -10.40 10.69
N VAL A 193 17.61 -11.02 11.74
CA VAL A 193 16.70 -10.39 12.70
C VAL A 193 17.43 -10.00 13.98
N HIS A 194 16.98 -8.94 14.62
CA HIS A 194 17.52 -8.49 15.90
C HIS A 194 17.19 -9.52 17.01
N PRO A 195 18.16 -9.98 17.81
CA PRO A 195 17.98 -11.13 18.71
C PRO A 195 16.86 -10.94 19.73
N VAL A 196 16.68 -9.72 20.26
CA VAL A 196 15.64 -9.43 21.27
C VAL A 196 14.32 -8.96 20.65
N ARG A 197 14.37 -8.27 19.51
CA ARG A 197 13.22 -7.57 18.93
C ARG A 197 12.55 -8.38 17.83
N GLN A 198 13.24 -9.40 17.30
CA GLN A 198 12.81 -10.22 16.17
C GLN A 198 12.46 -9.40 14.93
N THR A 199 13.04 -8.20 14.79
CA THR A 199 12.83 -7.30 13.64
C THR A 199 14.00 -7.39 12.65
N PRO A 200 13.74 -7.38 11.33
CA PRO A 200 14.79 -7.46 10.31
C PRO A 200 15.49 -6.10 10.10
N THR A 201 16.26 -5.66 11.09
CA THR A 201 16.85 -4.31 11.13
C THR A 201 17.76 -4.01 9.93
N VAL A 202 18.52 -5.00 9.46
CA VAL A 202 19.43 -4.83 8.31
C VAL A 202 18.61 -4.65 7.03
N GLY A 203 17.58 -5.48 6.82
CA GLY A 203 16.66 -5.34 5.68
C GLY A 203 15.94 -4.01 5.67
N ILE A 204 15.45 -3.55 6.83
CA ILE A 204 14.82 -2.24 7.00
C ILE A 204 15.78 -1.11 6.63
N LEU A 205 17.01 -1.14 7.14
CA LEU A 205 18.01 -0.10 6.87
C LEU A 205 18.35 -0.05 5.38
N VAL A 206 18.70 -1.19 4.78
CA VAL A 206 19.09 -1.25 3.37
C VAL A 206 17.94 -0.83 2.46
N GLY A 207 16.72 -1.34 2.70
CA GLY A 207 15.54 -0.93 1.94
C GLY A 207 15.23 0.57 2.06
N SER A 208 15.37 1.13 3.27
CA SER A 208 15.14 2.56 3.51
C SER A 208 16.18 3.44 2.82
N VAL A 209 17.46 3.04 2.86
CA VAL A 209 18.56 3.75 2.19
C VAL A 209 18.38 3.68 0.68
N LEU A 210 18.11 2.50 0.12
CA LEU A 210 17.87 2.33 -1.33
C LEU A 210 16.67 3.15 -1.79
N GLY A 211 15.57 3.15 -1.02
CA GLY A 211 14.40 3.97 -1.30
C GLY A 211 14.71 5.47 -1.24
N LEU A 212 15.53 5.92 -0.29
CA LEU A 212 15.94 7.32 -0.21
C LEU A 212 16.85 7.72 -1.38
N VAL A 213 17.86 6.90 -1.68
CA VAL A 213 18.79 7.13 -2.82
C VAL A 213 18.00 7.19 -4.13
N THR A 214 17.05 6.29 -4.32
CA THR A 214 16.13 6.31 -5.47
C THR A 214 15.40 7.64 -5.59
N VAL A 215 14.77 8.11 -4.51
CA VAL A 215 14.03 9.38 -4.51
C VAL A 215 14.95 10.56 -4.80
N ILE A 216 16.18 10.55 -4.28
CA ILE A 216 17.17 11.61 -4.55
C ILE A 216 17.59 11.60 -6.03
N ILE A 217 17.91 10.44 -6.59
CA ILE A 217 18.27 10.31 -8.01
C ILE A 217 17.12 10.80 -8.89
N MET A 218 15.89 10.38 -8.59
CA MET A 218 14.70 10.84 -9.33
C MET A 218 14.49 12.34 -9.18
N TYR A 219 14.65 12.91 -7.99
CA TYR A 219 14.54 14.36 -7.76
C TYR A 219 15.46 15.15 -8.70
N TYR A 220 16.72 14.73 -8.84
CA TYR A 220 17.67 15.39 -9.75
C TYR A 220 17.42 15.09 -11.23
N ALA A 221 16.86 13.93 -11.57
CA ALA A 221 16.61 13.52 -12.95
C ALA A 221 15.36 14.18 -13.57
N ILE A 222 14.27 14.30 -12.80
CA ILE A 222 12.95 14.72 -13.32
C ILE A 222 12.38 15.97 -12.64
N GLY A 223 13.02 16.46 -11.57
CA GLY A 223 12.60 17.65 -10.82
C GLY A 223 11.49 17.38 -9.80
N PHE A 224 11.34 18.30 -8.85
CA PHE A 224 10.41 18.18 -7.71
C PHE A 224 8.93 18.11 -8.12
N VAL A 225 8.53 18.95 -9.07
CA VAL A 225 7.12 19.14 -9.46
C VAL A 225 6.49 17.83 -9.93
N ARG A 226 7.26 17.02 -10.66
CA ARG A 226 6.79 15.77 -11.30
C ARG A 226 7.00 14.55 -10.39
N LEU A 227 7.84 14.69 -9.36
CA LEU A 227 8.30 13.58 -8.53
C LEU A 227 7.13 12.82 -7.88
N GLY A 228 6.16 13.53 -7.29
CA GLY A 228 5.02 12.91 -6.62
C GLY A 228 4.17 12.05 -7.56
N ALA A 229 3.72 12.64 -8.68
CA ALA A 229 2.92 11.94 -9.68
C ALA A 229 3.67 10.74 -10.28
N VAL A 230 4.96 10.90 -10.58
CA VAL A 230 5.77 9.82 -11.15
C VAL A 230 5.93 8.67 -10.16
N LEU A 231 6.17 8.94 -8.87
CA LEU A 231 6.31 7.92 -7.83
C LEU A 231 5.00 7.16 -7.58
N ILE A 232 3.87 7.86 -7.59
CA ILE A 232 2.53 7.26 -7.45
C ILE A 232 2.28 6.27 -8.59
N ASN A 233 2.50 6.71 -9.83
CA ASN A 233 2.30 5.87 -11.02
C ASN A 233 3.30 4.69 -11.08
N LEU A 234 4.54 4.90 -10.64
CA LEU A 234 5.53 3.83 -10.53
C LEU A 234 5.09 2.76 -9.52
N ALA A 235 4.61 3.17 -8.35
CA ALA A 235 4.11 2.26 -7.33
C ALA A 235 2.88 1.49 -7.83
N LEU A 236 1.95 2.14 -8.53
CA LEU A 236 0.79 1.49 -9.16
C LEU A 236 1.20 0.42 -10.17
N LEU A 237 2.14 0.73 -11.08
CA LEU A 237 2.63 -0.25 -12.05
C LEU A 237 3.29 -1.46 -11.37
N GLY A 238 4.12 -1.22 -10.35
CA GLY A 238 4.73 -2.29 -9.55
C GLY A 238 3.68 -3.16 -8.86
N ALA A 239 2.67 -2.55 -8.24
CA ALA A 239 1.58 -3.25 -7.57
C ALA A 239 0.75 -4.08 -8.56
N LEU A 240 0.37 -3.53 -9.72
CA LEU A 240 -0.40 -4.25 -10.74
C LEU A 240 0.32 -5.48 -11.27
N ILE A 241 1.63 -5.36 -11.52
CA ILE A 241 2.44 -6.50 -11.97
C ILE A 241 2.51 -7.56 -10.87
N SER A 242 2.70 -7.15 -9.61
CA SER A 242 2.65 -8.06 -8.45
C SER A 242 1.29 -8.76 -8.36
N TYR A 243 0.18 -8.03 -8.50
CA TYR A 243 -1.17 -8.61 -8.48
C TYR A 243 -1.38 -9.60 -9.63
N ALA A 244 -0.88 -9.31 -10.83
CA ALA A 244 -0.93 -10.24 -11.95
C ALA A 244 -0.21 -11.56 -11.62
N PHE A 245 1.00 -11.49 -11.05
CA PHE A 245 1.75 -12.68 -10.64
C PHE A 245 1.07 -13.44 -9.49
N GLN A 246 0.48 -12.74 -8.52
CA GLN A 246 -0.26 -13.35 -7.42
C GLN A 246 -1.51 -14.09 -7.94
N LEU A 247 -2.28 -13.47 -8.84
CA LEU A 247 -3.46 -14.08 -9.45
C LEU A 247 -3.09 -15.26 -10.35
N ALA A 248 -2.02 -15.14 -11.15
CA ALA A 248 -1.50 -16.25 -11.94
C ALA A 248 -1.05 -17.41 -11.05
N SER A 249 -0.39 -17.12 -9.93
CA SER A 249 0.03 -18.14 -8.96
C SER A 249 -1.17 -18.80 -8.28
N PHE A 250 -2.20 -18.03 -7.94
CA PHE A 250 -3.46 -18.57 -7.41
C PHE A 250 -4.13 -19.54 -8.39
N LEU A 251 -4.22 -19.18 -9.67
CA LEU A 251 -4.77 -20.04 -10.72
C LEU A 251 -3.90 -21.29 -10.94
N ALA A 252 -2.58 -21.13 -10.96
CA ALA A 252 -1.65 -22.24 -11.10
C ALA A 252 -1.77 -23.24 -9.95
N LEU A 253 -1.87 -22.78 -8.69
CA LEU A 253 -2.09 -23.64 -7.52
C LEU A 253 -3.44 -24.35 -7.54
N ARG A 254 -4.48 -23.74 -8.13
CA ARG A 254 -5.78 -24.41 -8.30
C ARG A 254 -5.74 -25.57 -9.28
N ILE A 255 -4.86 -25.50 -10.27
CA ILE A 255 -4.71 -26.53 -11.30
C ILE A 255 -3.71 -27.60 -10.85
N ARG A 256 -2.57 -27.20 -10.30
CA ARG A 256 -1.45 -28.10 -9.97
C ARG A 256 -1.61 -28.83 -8.64
N GLU A 257 -2.24 -28.18 -7.66
CA GLU A 257 -2.40 -28.73 -6.30
C GLU A 257 -3.88 -28.62 -5.85
N PRO A 258 -4.81 -29.32 -6.53
CA PRO A 258 -6.23 -29.20 -6.22
C PRO A 258 -6.57 -29.63 -4.79
N ASP A 259 -5.85 -30.62 -4.25
CA ASP A 259 -6.12 -31.24 -2.94
C ASP A 259 -5.43 -30.55 -1.75
N LEU A 260 -4.68 -29.46 -1.99
CA LEU A 260 -4.05 -28.69 -0.91
C LEU A 260 -5.10 -28.23 0.11
N LEU A 261 -4.80 -28.41 1.41
CA LEU A 261 -5.61 -27.89 2.50
C LEU A 261 -5.63 -26.36 2.42
N ARG A 262 -6.83 -25.78 2.34
CA ARG A 262 -7.04 -24.33 2.23
C ARG A 262 -7.87 -23.86 3.41
N PRO A 263 -7.24 -23.32 4.47
CA PRO A 263 -7.95 -22.82 5.66
C PRO A 263 -8.97 -21.72 5.31
N TYR A 264 -8.65 -20.90 4.31
CA TYR A 264 -9.57 -19.92 3.73
C TYR A 264 -9.82 -20.25 2.25
N LYS A 265 -11.09 -20.20 1.84
CA LYS A 265 -11.52 -20.35 0.44
C LYS A 265 -12.24 -19.08 0.01
N SER A 266 -11.71 -18.43 -1.04
CA SER A 266 -12.35 -17.26 -1.64
C SER A 266 -13.75 -17.63 -2.15
N PRO A 267 -14.79 -16.83 -1.84
CA PRO A 267 -16.15 -17.08 -2.30
C PRO A 267 -16.29 -16.96 -3.83
N PHE A 268 -15.44 -16.15 -4.47
CA PHE A 268 -15.48 -15.94 -5.92
C PHE A 268 -14.59 -16.91 -6.71
N GLY A 269 -13.72 -17.66 -6.03
CA GLY A 269 -12.91 -18.72 -6.62
C GLY A 269 -12.15 -18.32 -7.89
N VAL A 270 -12.10 -19.24 -8.86
CA VAL A 270 -11.43 -19.05 -10.16
C VAL A 270 -12.09 -17.94 -11.01
N PRO A 271 -13.43 -17.85 -11.13
CA PRO A 271 -14.07 -16.76 -11.87
C PRO A 271 -13.67 -15.37 -11.35
N GLY A 272 -13.61 -15.21 -10.03
CA GLY A 272 -13.14 -13.97 -9.40
C GLY A 272 -11.70 -13.64 -9.75
N ALA A 273 -10.81 -14.64 -9.74
CA ALA A 273 -9.41 -14.42 -10.12
C ALA A 273 -9.25 -14.03 -11.59
N ILE A 274 -10.04 -14.62 -12.50
CA ILE A 274 -10.04 -14.24 -13.93
C ILE A 274 -10.56 -12.81 -14.09
N LEU A 275 -11.66 -12.45 -13.42
CA LEU A 275 -12.18 -11.08 -13.44
C LEU A 275 -11.13 -10.07 -12.94
N CYS A 276 -10.47 -10.37 -11.83
CA CYS A 276 -9.39 -9.51 -11.30
C CYS A 276 -8.22 -9.39 -12.29
N LEU A 277 -7.88 -10.45 -13.02
CA LEU A 277 -6.81 -10.41 -14.02
C LEU A 277 -7.19 -9.54 -15.22
N VAL A 278 -8.46 -9.57 -15.63
CA VAL A 278 -9.00 -8.64 -16.65
C VAL A 278 -8.96 -7.20 -16.15
N LEU A 279 -9.33 -6.95 -14.89
CA LEU A 279 -9.26 -5.61 -14.30
C LEU A 279 -7.82 -5.09 -14.18
N VAL A 280 -6.86 -5.95 -13.83
CA VAL A 280 -5.43 -5.61 -13.83
C VAL A 280 -4.95 -5.30 -15.25
N ALA A 281 -5.35 -6.08 -16.26
CA ALA A 281 -5.00 -5.80 -17.64
C ALA A 281 -5.59 -4.46 -18.12
N TYR A 282 -6.84 -4.17 -17.76
CA TYR A 282 -7.47 -2.88 -18.02
C TYR A 282 -6.75 -1.73 -17.33
N ALA A 283 -6.36 -1.90 -16.06
CA ALA A 283 -5.58 -0.92 -15.30
C ALA A 283 -4.23 -0.60 -15.95
N VAL A 284 -3.51 -1.65 -16.39
CA VAL A 284 -2.24 -1.47 -17.11
C VAL A 284 -2.47 -0.75 -18.43
N PHE A 285 -3.53 -1.09 -19.15
CA PHE A 285 -3.92 -0.40 -20.38
C PHE A 285 -4.20 1.09 -20.14
N THR A 286 -4.93 1.46 -19.08
CA THR A 286 -5.24 2.87 -18.80
C THR A 286 -3.99 3.68 -18.47
N ILE A 287 -3.03 3.09 -17.75
CA ILE A 287 -1.74 3.72 -17.44
C ILE A 287 -0.89 3.90 -18.71
N ILE A 288 -0.81 2.87 -19.57
CA ILE A 288 -0.07 2.94 -20.85
C ILE A 288 -0.71 3.99 -21.77
N HIS A 289 -2.03 3.99 -21.89
CA HIS A 289 -2.78 4.97 -22.66
C HIS A 289 -2.48 6.39 -22.18
N GLN A 290 -2.52 6.64 -20.87
CA GLN A 290 -2.14 7.93 -20.29
C GLN A 290 -0.67 8.27 -20.49
N GLY A 291 0.22 7.28 -20.60
CA GLY A 291 1.62 7.47 -20.99
C GLY A 291 1.81 8.13 -22.36
N SER A 292 0.85 7.96 -23.28
CA SER A 292 0.89 8.66 -24.58
C SER A 292 0.48 10.14 -24.48
N ALA A 293 -0.29 10.51 -23.47
CA ALA A 293 -0.85 11.85 -23.30
C ALA A 293 -0.10 12.69 -22.24
N SER A 294 0.53 12.04 -21.25
CA SER A 294 1.22 12.69 -20.14
C SER A 294 2.66 12.21 -20.03
N THR A 295 3.59 13.16 -20.03
CA THR A 295 5.02 12.87 -19.83
C THR A 295 5.29 12.23 -18.47
N ASP A 296 4.46 12.49 -17.45
CA ASP A 296 4.63 11.92 -16.10
C ASP A 296 4.39 10.41 -16.13
N PHE A 297 3.30 9.98 -16.78
CA PHE A 297 3.01 8.57 -16.97
C PHE A 297 4.08 7.88 -17.82
N LEU A 298 4.54 8.51 -18.90
CA LEU A 298 5.60 7.95 -19.73
C LEU A 298 6.89 7.71 -18.94
N VAL A 299 7.32 8.70 -18.17
CA VAL A 299 8.50 8.60 -17.31
C VAL A 299 8.33 7.49 -16.28
N SER A 300 7.17 7.37 -15.64
CA SER A 300 6.88 6.27 -14.72
C SER A 300 6.99 4.89 -15.36
N ILE A 301 6.48 4.73 -16.59
CA ILE A 301 6.55 3.46 -17.33
C ILE A 301 8.01 3.11 -17.64
N VAL A 302 8.80 4.07 -18.12
CA VAL A 302 10.21 3.85 -18.43
C VAL A 302 10.99 3.48 -17.17
N ILE A 303 10.77 4.20 -16.06
CA ILE A 303 11.43 3.91 -14.79
C ILE A 303 11.01 2.53 -14.28
N ALA A 304 9.73 2.18 -14.33
CA ALA A 304 9.24 0.86 -13.96
C ALA A 304 9.94 -0.23 -14.77
N ALA A 305 10.01 -0.07 -16.09
CA ALA A 305 10.70 -1.01 -16.98
C ALA A 305 12.18 -1.16 -16.59
N ILE A 306 12.88 -0.06 -16.27
CA ILE A 306 14.26 -0.12 -15.77
C ILE A 306 14.36 -0.93 -14.48
N TYR A 307 13.47 -0.71 -13.51
CA TYR A 307 13.45 -1.50 -12.26
C TYR A 307 13.23 -2.99 -12.52
N PHE A 308 12.32 -3.35 -13.41
CA PHE A 308 12.08 -4.75 -13.78
C PHE A 308 13.28 -5.37 -14.51
N VAL A 309 13.93 -4.62 -15.40
CA VAL A 309 15.15 -5.08 -16.07
C VAL A 309 16.27 -5.28 -15.06
N VAL A 310 16.49 -4.34 -14.15
CA VAL A 310 17.50 -4.48 -13.07
C VAL A 310 17.18 -5.70 -12.20
N GLY A 311 15.92 -5.90 -11.83
CA GLY A 311 15.47 -7.07 -11.07
C GLY A 311 15.66 -8.39 -11.85
N ALA A 312 15.39 -8.40 -13.15
CA ALA A 312 15.60 -9.57 -14.00
C ALA A 312 17.09 -9.89 -14.16
N VAL A 313 17.94 -8.87 -14.36
CA VAL A 313 19.40 -9.02 -14.40
C VAL A 313 19.92 -9.55 -13.06
N TRP A 314 19.43 -9.01 -11.94
CA TRP A 314 19.75 -9.53 -10.60
C TRP A 314 19.32 -11.00 -10.45
N PHE A 315 18.12 -11.34 -10.91
CA PHE A 315 17.60 -12.69 -10.81
C PHE A 315 18.45 -13.69 -11.61
N VAL A 316 18.79 -13.34 -12.85
CA VAL A 316 19.60 -14.19 -13.75
C VAL A 316 21.06 -14.24 -13.29
N GLY A 317 21.62 -13.13 -12.81
CA GLY A 317 23.03 -13.04 -12.44
C GLY A 317 23.34 -13.63 -11.06
N PHE A 318 22.43 -13.44 -10.09
CA PHE A 318 22.68 -13.78 -8.69
C PHE A 318 21.62 -14.75 -8.13
N ALA A 319 20.34 -14.37 -8.15
CA ALA A 319 19.31 -15.08 -7.38
C ALA A 319 19.15 -16.55 -7.81
N ARG A 320 19.08 -16.83 -9.11
CA ARG A 320 18.86 -18.20 -9.62
C ARG A 320 19.90 -19.23 -9.15
N HIS A 321 21.09 -18.76 -8.74
CA HIS A 321 22.18 -19.60 -8.25
C HIS A 321 22.16 -19.80 -6.72
N HIS A 322 21.36 -19.00 -6.00
CA HIS A 322 21.29 -18.99 -4.54
C HIS A 322 19.92 -19.38 -3.99
N ILE A 323 18.90 -19.51 -4.85
CA ILE A 323 17.56 -19.94 -4.44
C ILE A 323 17.63 -21.35 -3.85
N HIS A 324 17.12 -21.50 -2.63
CA HIS A 324 17.00 -22.79 -1.98
C HIS A 324 15.83 -23.57 -2.62
N PRO A 325 16.02 -24.84 -3.01
CA PRO A 325 14.93 -25.64 -3.56
C PRO A 325 13.81 -25.79 -2.52
N LEU A 326 12.57 -25.47 -2.93
CA LEU A 326 11.34 -25.44 -2.12
C LEU A 326 11.13 -26.67 -1.20
N ARG A 327 11.72 -27.82 -1.54
CA ARG A 327 11.67 -29.06 -0.75
C ARG A 327 12.27 -28.92 0.66
N LEU A 328 13.27 -28.06 0.85
CA LEU A 328 13.87 -27.84 2.18
C LEU A 328 13.05 -26.90 3.07
N LEU A 329 12.17 -26.08 2.49
CA LEU A 329 11.29 -25.19 3.25
C LEU A 329 10.15 -25.98 3.89
N HIS A 330 9.58 -26.97 3.18
CA HIS A 330 8.49 -27.80 3.70
C HIS A 330 8.89 -28.63 4.93
N ASP A 331 10.13 -29.16 4.98
CA ASP A 331 10.65 -29.89 6.13
C ASP A 331 10.96 -28.97 7.33
N GLY A 332 11.35 -27.72 7.07
CA GLY A 332 11.60 -26.72 8.12
C GLY A 332 10.34 -26.19 8.79
N TYR A 333 9.23 -26.04 8.07
CA TYR A 333 7.97 -25.55 8.64
C TYR A 333 7.26 -26.58 9.52
N VAL A 334 7.32 -27.88 9.17
CA VAL A 334 6.70 -28.96 9.96
C VAL A 334 7.40 -29.13 11.32
N HIS A 335 8.69 -28.79 11.43
CA HIS A 335 9.44 -28.90 12.69
C HIS A 335 9.36 -27.69 13.62
N VAL A 336 8.78 -26.57 13.18
CA VAL A 336 8.58 -25.37 14.02
C VAL A 336 7.18 -25.33 14.66
N GLU A 337 6.31 -26.29 14.34
CA GLU A 337 5.08 -26.51 15.10
C GLU A 337 5.39 -27.01 16.54
N SER A 338 5.28 -26.08 17.48
CA SER A 338 5.04 -26.25 18.92
C SER A 338 6.22 -26.68 19.83
N PRO A 339 6.82 -25.73 20.59
CA PRO A 339 7.44 -26.03 21.88
C PRO A 339 6.42 -26.33 23.01
N ALA A 340 5.11 -26.33 22.74
CA ALA A 340 4.07 -26.43 23.77
C ALA A 340 3.60 -27.88 24.08
N ALA A 341 4.30 -28.90 23.58
CA ALA A 341 3.97 -30.31 23.84
C ALA A 341 5.14 -31.11 24.46
N LYS A 342 6.00 -30.48 25.27
CA LYS A 342 6.80 -31.25 26.25
C LYS A 342 5.97 -31.42 27.50
N GLY A 343 5.34 -32.59 27.59
CA GLY A 343 4.52 -33.00 28.72
C GLY A 343 5.24 -32.87 30.04
N THR A 344 4.55 -32.26 31.01
CA THR A 344 4.67 -32.63 32.41
C THR A 344 3.99 -33.99 32.58
N THR A 345 4.79 -35.04 32.54
CA THR A 345 4.46 -36.32 33.16
C THR A 345 5.46 -36.57 34.28
N VAL A 346 4.88 -36.84 35.45
CA VAL A 346 5.44 -37.20 36.77
C VAL A 346 5.82 -36.01 37.65
#